data_AF-A0A1C6BFR9-F1
#
_entry.id   AF-A0A1C6BFR9-F1
#
_cell.length_a   1.000
_cell.length_b   1.000
_cell.length_c   1.000
_cell.angle_alpha   90.00
_cell.angle_beta   90.00
_cell.angle_gamma   90.00
#
_symmetry.space_group_name_H-M   'P 1'
#
loop_
_entity.id
_entity.type
_entity.pdbx_description
1 polymer ?
#
loop_
_entity_poly.entity_id
_entity_poly.type
_entity_poly.pdbx_seq_one_letter_code
_entity_poly.pdbx_strand_id
1 'polypeptide(L)'
;MSGKVHITSEAFSYIGEIENGKDPYFGLELWFLTFFHNKPVWALNREHLAYLIGYLSADLREKPFSIPKKTQADYLPTFMKTAKNRECIVKLLKNM
;
A
#
# COMPACT_ATOMS: atom_id res chain seq x y z
N MET A 1 9.02 -9.37 34.31
CA MET A 1 9.93 -9.25 33.16
C MET A 1 9.14 -8.60 32.02
N SER A 2 9.28 -7.29 31.82
CA SER A 2 8.56 -6.58 30.76
C SER A 2 9.30 -6.80 29.45
N GLY A 3 8.73 -7.61 28.56
CA GLY A 3 9.31 -7.91 27.26
C GLY A 3 9.45 -6.61 26.46
N LYS A 4 10.65 -6.36 25.92
CA LYS A 4 10.89 -5.25 24.99
C LYS A 4 9.93 -5.36 23.81
N VAL A 5 8.95 -4.48 23.76
CA VAL A 5 8.15 -4.27 22.56
C VAL A 5 9.06 -3.57 21.56
N HIS A 6 9.61 -4.34 20.62
CA HIS A 6 10.24 -3.77 19.44
C HIS A 6 9.14 -3.09 18.63
N ILE A 7 9.10 -1.75 18.67
CA ILE A 7 8.26 -0.93 17.79
C ILE A 7 8.55 -1.39 16.35
N THR A 8 7.57 -2.05 15.75
CA THR A 8 7.72 -2.76 14.49
C THR A 8 7.45 -1.81 13.33
N SER A 9 8.45 -1.73 12.44
CA SER A 9 8.45 -1.07 11.13
C SER A 9 8.36 0.46 11.16
N GLU A 10 9.47 1.11 10.81
CA GLU A 10 9.47 2.49 10.31
C GLU A 10 8.27 2.71 9.36
N ALA A 11 7.59 3.84 9.52
CA ALA A 11 6.54 4.23 8.59
C ALA A 11 7.17 4.32 7.19
N PHE A 12 6.81 3.41 6.29
CA PHE A 12 7.15 3.55 4.88
C PHE A 12 6.42 4.78 4.39
N SER A 13 7.16 5.88 4.21
CA SER A 13 6.62 7.09 3.62
C SER A 13 6.39 6.84 2.13
N TYR A 14 5.13 6.85 1.73
CA TYR A 14 4.78 7.30 0.39
C TYR A 14 5.25 8.77 0.33
N ILE A 15 6.06 9.12 -0.66
CA ILE A 15 6.89 10.33 -0.63
C ILE A 15 6.05 11.62 -0.89
N GLY A 16 4.76 11.50 -1.18
CA GLY A 16 3.83 12.64 -1.21
C GLY A 16 2.40 12.21 -0.85
N GLU A 17 1.58 13.12 -0.32
CA GLU A 17 0.18 12.84 0.01
C GLU A 17 -0.69 12.80 -1.24
N ILE A 18 -1.75 11.99 -1.23
CA ILE A 18 -2.75 12.00 -2.30
C ILE A 18 -3.70 13.17 -2.04
N GLU A 19 -3.69 14.17 -2.92
CA GLU A 19 -4.55 15.34 -2.82
C GLU A 19 -5.53 15.39 -3.99
N ASN A 20 -6.81 15.67 -3.71
CA ASN A 20 -7.86 15.84 -4.72
C ASN A 20 -7.93 14.70 -5.76
N GLY A 21 -7.62 13.48 -5.33
CA GLY A 21 -7.60 12.30 -6.18
C GLY A 21 -6.51 12.30 -7.26
N LYS A 22 -5.41 13.01 -7.02
CA LYS A 22 -4.27 13.09 -7.93
C LYS A 22 -3.00 12.49 -7.32
N ASP A 23 -2.15 11.97 -8.17
CA ASP A 23 -0.83 11.49 -7.76
C ASP A 23 0.11 12.67 -7.42
N PRO A 24 0.99 12.53 -6.43
CA PRO A 24 1.83 13.64 -5.95
C PRO A 24 3.03 13.97 -6.85
N TYR A 25 3.32 13.15 -7.87
CA TYR A 25 4.51 13.32 -8.70
C TYR A 25 4.20 14.04 -10.01
N PHE A 26 3.11 13.65 -10.67
CA PHE A 26 2.70 14.17 -11.97
C PHE A 26 1.44 15.03 -11.89
N GLY A 27 0.70 14.98 -10.77
CA GLY A 27 -0.57 15.69 -10.63
C GLY A 27 -1.69 15.13 -11.52
N LEU A 28 -1.58 13.86 -11.94
CA LEU A 28 -2.56 13.18 -12.77
C LEU A 28 -3.65 12.56 -11.91
N GLU A 29 -4.86 12.50 -12.45
CA GLU A 29 -5.97 11.84 -11.78
C GLU A 29 -5.70 10.34 -11.62
N LEU A 30 -5.99 9.83 -10.41
CA LEU A 30 -5.88 8.43 -10.11
C LEU A 30 -6.94 7.64 -10.86
N TRP A 31 -6.54 6.54 -11.49
CA TRP A 31 -7.47 5.65 -12.17
C TRP A 31 -8.47 5.00 -11.20
N PHE A 32 -8.03 4.72 -9.98
CA PHE A 32 -8.87 4.25 -8.89
C PHE A 32 -8.55 4.99 -7.60
N LEU A 33 -9.59 5.38 -6.88
CA LEU A 33 -9.49 5.91 -5.52
C LEU A 33 -10.69 5.46 -4.69
N THR A 34 -10.41 4.86 -3.55
CA THR A 34 -11.38 4.57 -2.49
C THR A 34 -10.74 4.84 -1.13
N PHE A 35 -11.49 4.61 -0.05
CA PHE A 35 -11.03 4.88 1.31
C PHE A 35 -11.23 3.68 2.22
N PHE A 36 -10.20 3.36 2.99
CA PHE A 36 -10.23 2.38 4.08
C PHE A 36 -9.93 3.10 5.40
N HIS A 37 -10.94 3.26 6.26
CA HIS A 37 -10.82 4.02 7.51
C HIS A 37 -10.21 5.42 7.30
N ASN A 38 -10.76 6.19 6.36
CA ASN A 38 -10.28 7.52 5.94
C ASN A 38 -8.85 7.56 5.38
N LYS A 39 -8.25 6.41 5.07
CA LYS A 39 -6.96 6.33 4.39
C LYS A 39 -7.16 5.97 2.91
N PRO A 40 -6.51 6.67 1.98
CA PRO A 40 -6.71 6.46 0.56
C PRO A 40 -6.14 5.10 0.13
N VAL A 41 -6.94 4.34 -0.61
CA VAL A 41 -6.53 3.13 -1.33
C VAL A 41 -6.73 3.42 -2.81
N TRP A 42 -5.66 3.36 -3.59
CA TRP A 42 -5.66 3.86 -4.96
C TRP A 42 -4.84 2.97 -5.89
N ALA A 43 -5.12 3.08 -7.19
CA ALA A 43 -4.31 2.50 -8.25
C ALA A 43 -4.13 3.51 -9.38
N LEU A 44 -2.97 3.46 -10.06
CA LEU A 44 -2.60 4.40 -11.12
C LEU A 44 -3.20 4.00 -12.47
N ASN A 45 -3.40 2.71 -12.67
CA ASN A 45 -3.92 2.10 -13.88
C ASN A 45 -4.32 0.64 -13.57
N ARG A 46 -4.82 -0.08 -14.59
CA ARG A 46 -5.25 -1.49 -14.47
C ARG A 46 -4.11 -2.43 -14.06
N GLU A 47 -2.90 -2.24 -14.56
CA GLU A 47 -1.74 -3.08 -14.22
C GLU A 47 -1.33 -2.90 -12.76
N HIS A 48 -1.33 -1.67 -12.27
CA HIS A 48 -1.10 -1.37 -10.86
C HIS A 48 -2.19 -2.01 -9.99
N LEU A 49 -3.46 -1.93 -10.40
CA LEU A 49 -4.54 -2.60 -9.66
C LEU A 49 -4.30 -4.12 -9.58
N ALA A 50 -3.97 -4.77 -10.70
CA ALA A 50 -3.69 -6.19 -10.75
C ALA A 50 -2.49 -6.56 -9.86
N TYR A 51 -1.42 -5.76 -9.89
CA TYR A 51 -0.27 -5.91 -9.01
C TYR A 51 -0.68 -5.83 -7.53
N LEU A 52 -1.47 -4.82 -7.14
CA LEU A 52 -1.91 -4.64 -5.75
C LEU A 52 -2.73 -5.83 -5.27
N ILE A 53 -3.67 -6.32 -6.09
CA ILE A 53 -4.49 -7.49 -5.75
C ILE A 53 -3.61 -8.72 -5.57
N GLY A 54 -2.69 -8.99 -6.51
CA GLY A 54 -1.77 -10.13 -6.41
C GLY A 54 -0.86 -10.05 -5.18
N TYR A 55 -0.21 -8.90 -4.99
CA TYR A 55 0.72 -8.68 -3.89
C TYR A 55 0.04 -8.74 -2.52
N LEU A 56 -1.13 -8.12 -2.34
CA LEU A 56 -1.84 -8.09 -1.06
C LEU A 56 -2.55 -9.40 -0.73
N SER A 57 -2.88 -10.21 -1.74
CA SER A 57 -3.48 -11.54 -1.56
C SER A 57 -2.43 -12.63 -1.29
N ALA A 58 -1.14 -12.36 -1.48
CA ALA A 58 -0.09 -13.35 -1.30
C ALA A 58 0.10 -13.76 0.18
N ASP A 59 0.18 -15.07 0.43
CA ASP A 59 0.44 -15.66 1.76
C ASP A 59 1.85 -15.33 2.27
N LEU A 60 2.84 -15.45 1.37
CA LEU A 60 4.24 -15.11 1.61
C LEU A 60 4.64 -13.91 0.74
N ARG A 61 5.31 -12.94 1.36
CA ARG A 61 5.87 -11.75 0.69
C ARG A 61 7.34 -11.64 1.06
N GLU A 62 8.22 -11.88 0.09
CA GLU A 62 9.64 -11.76 0.30
C GLU A 62 10.06 -10.29 0.21
N LYS A 63 10.77 -9.81 1.23
CA LYS A 63 11.49 -8.54 1.15
C LYS A 63 12.97 -8.88 0.98
N PRO A 64 13.54 -8.72 -0.22
CA PRO A 64 14.96 -8.95 -0.41
C PRO A 64 15.75 -8.01 0.51
N PHE A 65 16.87 -8.49 1.07
CA PHE A 65 17.82 -7.71 1.89
C PHE A 65 18.52 -6.56 1.11
N SER A 66 18.07 -6.30 -0.12
CA SER A 66 18.55 -5.25 -1.00
C SER A 66 18.28 -3.84 -0.48
N ILE A 67 18.92 -2.87 -1.14
CA ILE A 67 18.72 -1.42 -0.93
C ILE A 67 17.22 -1.09 -0.85
N PRO A 68 16.77 -0.37 0.20
CA PRO A 68 15.38 0.00 0.38
C PRO A 68 14.87 0.91 -0.76
N LYS A 69 13.55 0.93 -0.97
CA LYS A 69 12.89 1.79 -1.98
C LYS A 69 13.24 1.42 -3.43
N LYS A 70 13.28 0.11 -3.72
CA LYS A 70 13.52 -0.40 -5.09
C LYS A 70 12.29 -1.03 -5.71
N THR A 71 11.35 -1.49 -4.88
CA THR A 71 10.17 -2.21 -5.33
C THR A 71 8.92 -1.36 -5.10
N GLN A 72 7.89 -1.58 -5.90
CA GLN A 72 6.60 -0.90 -5.71
C GLN A 72 5.99 -1.17 -4.33
N ALA A 73 6.22 -2.36 -3.76
CA ALA A 73 5.83 -2.72 -2.40
C ALA A 73 6.48 -1.86 -1.30
N ASP A 74 7.68 -1.31 -1.55
CA ASP A 74 8.37 -0.43 -0.61
C ASP A 74 7.61 0.88 -0.42
N TYR A 75 6.96 1.38 -1.48
CA TYR A 75 6.21 2.64 -1.46
C TYR A 75 4.77 2.49 -0.94
N LEU A 76 4.29 1.27 -0.73
CA LEU A 76 2.94 1.07 -0.20
C LEU A 76 2.87 1.54 1.26
N PRO A 77 1.83 2.31 1.63
CA PRO A 77 1.56 2.64 3.02
C PRO A 77 1.48 1.39 3.90
N THR A 78 2.01 1.48 5.11
CA THR A 78 2.05 0.35 6.04
C THR A 78 0.66 -0.26 6.28
N PHE A 79 -0.39 0.57 6.37
CA PHE A 79 -1.75 0.08 6.62
C PHE A 79 -2.29 -0.85 5.52
N MET A 80 -1.84 -0.70 4.28
CA MET A 80 -2.22 -1.60 3.19
C MET A 80 -1.54 -2.96 3.34
N LYS A 81 -0.29 -2.97 3.81
CA LYS A 81 0.52 -4.18 3.97
C LYS A 81 0.14 -4.98 5.23
N THR A 82 -0.46 -4.34 6.23
CA THR A 82 -0.85 -4.96 7.51
C THR A 82 -1.78 -6.14 7.28
N ALA A 83 -1.43 -7.30 7.85
CA ALA A 83 -2.14 -8.56 7.66
C ALA A 83 -3.64 -8.49 7.96
N LYS A 84 -4.04 -7.78 9.04
CA LYS A 84 -5.45 -7.64 9.43
C LYS A 84 -6.30 -6.81 8.45
N ASN A 85 -5.67 -5.96 7.63
CA ASN A 85 -6.38 -5.07 6.71
C ASN A 85 -6.43 -5.64 5.28
N ARG A 86 -5.48 -6.51 4.91
CA ARG A 86 -5.23 -6.90 3.52
C ARG A 86 -6.47 -7.48 2.84
N GLU A 87 -7.22 -8.34 3.51
CA GLU A 87 -8.38 -9.01 2.91
C GLU A 87 -9.49 -7.99 2.59
N CYS A 88 -9.76 -7.07 3.50
CA CYS A 88 -10.72 -5.99 3.27
C CYS A 88 -10.27 -5.06 2.14
N ILE A 89 -8.97 -4.74 2.08
CA ILE A 89 -8.41 -3.88 1.03
C ILE A 89 -8.46 -4.58 -0.34
N VAL A 90 -8.18 -5.88 -0.40
CA VAL A 90 -8.34 -6.67 -1.63
C VAL A 90 -9.79 -6.66 -2.11
N LYS A 91 -10.77 -6.79 -1.19
CA LYS A 91 -12.19 -6.67 -1.53
C LYS A 91 -12.52 -5.29 -2.10
N LEU A 92 -12.01 -4.22 -1.50
CA LEU A 92 -12.18 -2.85 -2.02
C LEU A 92 -11.59 -2.68 -3.42
N LEU A 93 -10.39 -3.19 -3.66
CA LEU A 93 -9.71 -3.14 -4.96
C LEU A 93 -10.45 -3.95 -6.05
N LYS A 94 -11.18 -5.00 -5.67
CA LYS A 94 -11.97 -5.83 -6.61
C LYS A 94 -13.36 -5.27 -6.91
N ASN A 95 -13.89 -4.40 -6.06
CA ASN A 95 -15.24 -3.81 -6.20
C ASN A 95 -15.25 -2.58 -7.12
N MET A 96 -14.25 -2.47 -7.99
CA MET A 96 -14.10 -1.38 -8.94
C MET A 96 -14.83 -1.67 -10.25
#